data_AF-A0A369XX74-F1
#
_entry.id   AF-A0A369XX74-F1
#
_cell.length_a   1.000
_cell.length_b   1.000
_cell.length_c   1.000
_cell.angle_alpha   90.00
_cell.angle_beta   90.00
_cell.angle_gamma   90.00
#
_symmetry.space_group_name_H-M   'P 1'
#
loop_
_entity.id
_entity.type
_entity.pdbx_description
1 polymer ?
#
loop_
_entity_poly.entity_id
_entity_poly.type
_entity_poly.pdbx_seq_one_letter_code
_entity_poly.pdbx_strand_id
1 'polypeptide(L)'
;MSNVEQIEFMNKKGQNKGFEIISLKSFFESVDESFIKTPYRTSFYNLIFITGGRGVHEIDFLEYTVKAGDLLMISRNRVHSYSEFNSLEGYLITFTEGFLCEFLSSQTSEVKELFKLSYLNPHVNCLDLYTTTLTTLLNVINDMYKNAYEFLDNKVIASAFNTFMQILSNSRLGENLSKYKKNETFVQFTELVEKNINSVKTVKEYADMMYVSKKTVNLMTRKAIDMSAKQYIIQQLILKIRLKLSFEQKSINEIAYELGFTEPSNMTRFFKKNTKISPSEFRNIIRHDKNSWLNSESMELNSLRESIEENVYHISSEAVVPLHKHEDLDEIFYCIKGSGFGVLENGEVKLNVGDTFIAPAGIMHSLRSDGDLYVAAFLIRVVDERKFD
;
A
#
# COMPACT_ATOMS: atom_id res chain seq x y z
N MET A 1 -9.42 -27.24 4.79
CA MET A 1 -9.11 -25.80 4.61
C MET A 1 -7.60 -25.66 4.63
N SER A 2 -7.01 -25.28 3.50
CA SER A 2 -5.56 -25.22 3.32
C SER A 2 -4.94 -24.13 4.20
N ASN A 3 -3.79 -24.43 4.83
CA ASN A 3 -2.91 -23.40 5.36
C ASN A 3 -2.55 -22.42 4.24
N VAL A 4 -2.38 -21.12 4.53
CA VAL A 4 -1.73 -20.21 3.57
C VAL A 4 -0.36 -20.74 3.28
N GLU A 5 -0.19 -21.12 2.02
CA GLU A 5 1.03 -21.71 1.51
C GLU A 5 2.15 -20.68 1.58
N GLN A 6 3.27 -21.09 2.20
CA GLN A 6 4.50 -20.32 2.18
C GLN A 6 5.26 -20.74 0.91
N ILE A 7 5.38 -19.81 -0.03
CA ILE A 7 6.14 -20.00 -1.25
C ILE A 7 7.57 -19.55 -0.99
N GLU A 8 8.48 -20.51 -1.07
CA GLU A 8 9.91 -20.25 -1.02
C GLU A 8 10.43 -19.89 -2.41
N PHE A 9 11.47 -19.04 -2.46
CA PHE A 9 12.07 -18.68 -3.73
C PHE A 9 12.74 -19.91 -4.34
N MET A 10 12.21 -20.39 -5.48
CA MET A 10 12.78 -21.50 -6.21
C MET A 10 13.34 -21.01 -7.54
N ASN A 11 14.67 -21.06 -7.68
CA ASN A 11 15.34 -20.72 -8.93
C ASN A 11 15.16 -21.84 -9.96
N LYS A 12 14.00 -21.88 -10.63
CA LYS A 12 13.63 -22.93 -11.60
C LYS A 12 14.62 -23.05 -12.77
N LYS A 13 15.32 -21.96 -13.12
CA LYS A 13 16.29 -21.94 -14.22
C LYS A 13 17.73 -22.15 -13.78
N GLY A 14 18.03 -22.15 -12.48
CA GLY A 14 19.40 -22.28 -11.94
C GLY A 14 20.36 -21.14 -12.31
N GLN A 15 19.92 -20.15 -13.10
CA GLN A 15 20.76 -19.13 -13.75
C GLN A 15 20.97 -17.89 -12.88
N ASN A 16 19.94 -17.44 -12.14
CA ASN A 16 19.99 -16.18 -11.40
C ASN A 16 19.82 -16.36 -9.89
N LYS A 17 20.82 -15.94 -9.10
CA LYS A 17 20.81 -16.11 -7.64
C LYS A 17 19.77 -15.20 -7.00
N GLY A 18 18.55 -15.70 -6.83
CA GLY A 18 17.54 -15.01 -6.04
C GLY A 18 16.88 -13.83 -6.74
N PHE A 19 16.82 -13.80 -8.08
CA PHE A 19 16.09 -12.82 -8.89
C PHE A 19 15.37 -13.51 -10.06
N GLU A 20 14.13 -13.14 -10.32
CA GLU A 20 13.34 -13.60 -11.46
C GLU A 20 12.45 -12.46 -11.98
N ILE A 21 12.27 -12.41 -13.30
CA ILE A 21 11.30 -11.54 -13.98
C ILE A 21 10.49 -12.39 -14.96
N ILE A 22 9.17 -12.20 -14.98
CA ILE A 22 8.25 -12.87 -15.87
C ILE A 22 7.14 -11.89 -16.27
N SER A 23 6.62 -11.99 -17.50
CA SER A 23 5.42 -11.26 -17.87
C SER A 23 4.20 -11.81 -17.12
N LEU A 24 3.28 -10.95 -16.71
CA LEU A 24 2.06 -11.36 -15.99
C LEU A 24 1.26 -12.39 -16.77
N LYS A 25 1.14 -12.21 -18.09
CA LYS A 25 0.52 -13.20 -18.98
C LYS A 25 1.14 -14.59 -18.82
N SER A 26 2.47 -14.71 -18.92
CA SER A 26 3.15 -16.00 -18.79
C SER A 26 3.08 -16.55 -17.36
N PHE A 27 3.07 -15.69 -16.34
CA PHE A 27 2.85 -16.10 -14.96
C PHE A 27 1.48 -16.75 -14.79
N PHE A 28 0.40 -16.07 -15.21
CA PHE A 28 -0.97 -16.58 -15.08
C PHE A 28 -1.23 -17.83 -15.95
N GLU A 29 -0.56 -17.97 -17.10
CA GLU A 29 -0.60 -19.20 -17.90
C GLU A 29 0.16 -20.38 -17.26
N SER A 30 1.14 -20.10 -16.40
CA SER A 30 2.03 -21.12 -15.80
C SER A 30 1.59 -21.64 -14.44
N VAL A 31 0.56 -21.04 -13.85
CA VAL A 31 0.07 -21.33 -12.50
C VAL A 31 -1.43 -21.57 -12.54
N ASP A 32 -1.91 -22.52 -11.74
CA ASP A 32 -3.32 -22.85 -11.68
C ASP A 32 -4.17 -21.65 -11.19
N GLU A 33 -5.29 -21.39 -11.85
CA GLU A 33 -6.17 -20.26 -11.54
C GLU A 33 -6.68 -20.31 -10.08
N SER A 34 -6.95 -21.51 -9.56
CA SER A 34 -7.42 -21.68 -8.18
C SER A 34 -6.34 -21.34 -7.16
N PHE A 35 -5.06 -21.57 -7.50
CA PHE A 35 -3.93 -21.15 -6.67
C PHE A 35 -3.80 -19.63 -6.66
N ILE A 36 -3.88 -18.98 -7.83
CA ILE A 36 -3.74 -17.52 -7.97
C ILE A 36 -4.80 -16.77 -7.14
N LYS A 37 -6.02 -17.31 -7.07
CA LYS A 37 -7.15 -16.80 -6.26
C LYS A 37 -7.13 -17.20 -4.79
N THR A 38 -6.23 -18.10 -4.40
CA THR A 38 -6.10 -18.53 -3.01
C THR A 38 -5.01 -17.72 -2.32
N PRO A 39 -5.25 -17.15 -1.13
CA PRO A 39 -4.22 -16.41 -0.41
C PRO A 39 -2.95 -17.25 -0.18
N TYR A 40 -1.80 -16.70 -0.58
CA TYR A 40 -0.48 -17.27 -0.35
C TYR A 40 0.47 -16.20 0.19
N ARG A 41 1.67 -16.59 0.61
CA ARG A 41 2.72 -15.66 1.05
C ARG A 41 4.07 -16.09 0.50
N THR A 42 4.96 -15.14 0.26
CA THR A 42 6.30 -15.40 -0.29
C THR A 42 7.40 -15.08 0.72
N SER A 43 8.47 -15.86 0.78
CA SER A 43 9.66 -15.53 1.59
C SER A 43 10.57 -14.47 0.93
N PHE A 44 10.15 -13.94 -0.22
CA PHE A 44 10.88 -13.00 -1.09
C PHE A 44 9.98 -11.80 -1.46
N TYR A 45 10.59 -10.75 -1.98
CA TYR A 45 9.91 -9.53 -2.40
C TYR A 45 9.25 -9.72 -3.77
N ASN A 46 8.07 -9.14 -3.98
CA ASN A 46 7.40 -9.10 -5.29
C ASN A 46 7.15 -7.65 -5.72
N LEU A 47 7.49 -7.34 -6.96
CA LEU A 47 7.22 -6.07 -7.60
C LEU A 47 6.38 -6.35 -8.85
N ILE A 48 5.15 -5.83 -8.88
CA ILE A 48 4.21 -6.05 -9.98
C ILE A 48 3.99 -4.71 -10.67
N PHE A 49 4.44 -4.59 -11.92
CA PHE A 49 4.27 -3.38 -12.70
C PHE A 49 3.26 -3.62 -13.82
N ILE A 50 2.16 -2.86 -13.82
CA ILE A 50 1.05 -3.03 -14.75
C ILE A 50 1.26 -2.15 -15.98
N THR A 51 1.27 -2.76 -17.15
CA THR A 51 1.42 -2.06 -18.44
C THR A 51 0.10 -1.95 -19.20
N GLY A 52 -0.91 -2.74 -18.84
CA GLY A 52 -2.18 -2.81 -19.53
C GLY A 52 -3.27 -3.53 -18.72
N GLY A 53 -4.53 -3.25 -19.07
CA GLY A 53 -5.69 -3.87 -18.44
C GLY A 53 -6.04 -3.33 -17.05
N ARG A 54 -6.94 -4.07 -16.38
CA ARG A 54 -7.42 -3.79 -15.03
C ARG A 54 -7.55 -5.09 -14.25
N GLY A 55 -7.30 -5.02 -12.95
CA GLY A 55 -7.47 -6.15 -12.05
C GLY A 55 -7.58 -5.71 -10.60
N VAL A 56 -7.72 -6.69 -9.71
CA VAL A 56 -7.87 -6.50 -8.28
C VAL A 56 -6.90 -7.44 -7.58
N HIS A 57 -5.96 -6.86 -6.85
CA HIS A 57 -5.00 -7.57 -6.02
C HIS A 57 -5.38 -7.41 -4.55
N GLU A 58 -5.50 -8.51 -3.82
CA GLU A 58 -5.75 -8.49 -2.38
C GLU A 58 -4.43 -8.63 -1.63
N ILE A 59 -4.12 -7.70 -0.72
CA ILE A 59 -2.95 -7.77 0.16
C ILE A 59 -3.44 -7.54 1.58
N ASP A 60 -3.25 -8.53 2.45
CA ASP A 60 -3.60 -8.44 3.87
C ASP A 60 -5.05 -7.99 4.11
N PHE A 61 -5.98 -8.60 3.36
CA PHE A 61 -7.41 -8.31 3.36
C PHE A 61 -7.80 -6.95 2.79
N LEU A 62 -6.89 -6.21 2.15
CA LEU A 62 -7.22 -4.97 1.46
C LEU A 62 -7.17 -5.20 -0.05
N GLU A 63 -8.22 -4.76 -0.75
CA GLU A 63 -8.30 -4.83 -2.20
C GLU A 63 -7.70 -3.57 -2.85
N TYR A 64 -6.78 -3.80 -3.78
CA TYR A 64 -6.15 -2.80 -4.59
C TYR A 64 -6.57 -3.01 -6.04
N THR A 65 -7.41 -2.10 -6.55
CA THR A 65 -7.68 -2.05 -7.98
C THR A 65 -6.45 -1.50 -8.68
N VAL A 66 -5.92 -2.26 -9.63
CA VAL A 66 -4.74 -1.89 -10.40
C VAL A 66 -5.05 -1.71 -11.88
N LYS A 67 -4.38 -0.75 -12.51
CA LYS A 67 -4.48 -0.41 -13.93
C LYS A 67 -3.11 -0.07 -14.51
N ALA A 68 -3.04 0.11 -15.82
CA ALA A 68 -1.81 0.51 -16.52
C ALA A 68 -1.13 1.72 -15.84
N GLY A 69 0.19 1.60 -15.63
CA GLY A 69 1.00 2.57 -14.92
C GLY A 69 1.05 2.35 -13.40
N ASP A 70 0.28 1.42 -12.84
CA ASP A 70 0.38 1.09 -11.42
C ASP A 70 1.54 0.15 -11.11
N LEU A 71 2.08 0.33 -9.91
CA LEU A 71 3.08 -0.51 -9.31
C LEU A 71 2.59 -1.04 -7.95
N LEU A 72 2.62 -2.36 -7.78
CA LEU A 72 2.46 -2.99 -6.48
C LEU A 72 3.82 -3.46 -5.95
N MET A 73 4.12 -3.13 -4.70
CA MET A 73 5.33 -3.54 -3.99
C MET A 73 4.94 -4.38 -2.77
N ILE A 74 5.22 -5.67 -2.82
CA ILE A 74 4.79 -6.63 -1.82
C ILE A 74 6.02 -7.18 -1.10
N SER A 75 6.10 -6.87 0.18
CA SER A 75 7.21 -7.28 1.04
C SER A 75 7.12 -8.76 1.39
N ARG A 76 8.21 -9.31 1.93
CA ARG A 76 8.26 -10.71 2.36
C ARG A 76 7.19 -11.01 3.40
N ASN A 77 6.68 -12.24 3.37
CA ASN A 77 5.72 -12.80 4.32
C ASN A 77 4.37 -12.09 4.38
N ARG A 78 4.09 -11.15 3.46
CA ARG A 78 2.75 -10.59 3.29
C ARG A 78 1.85 -11.61 2.61
N VAL A 79 0.60 -11.69 3.07
CA VAL A 79 -0.39 -12.58 2.49
C VAL A 79 -1.11 -11.84 1.39
N HIS A 80 -1.16 -12.44 0.20
CA HIS A 80 -1.75 -11.81 -0.97
C HIS A 80 -2.32 -12.83 -1.95
N SER A 81 -3.24 -12.36 -2.79
CA SER A 81 -3.87 -13.14 -3.87
C SER A 81 -4.38 -12.20 -4.97
N TYR A 82 -4.72 -12.75 -6.12
CA TYR A 82 -5.41 -11.98 -7.16
C TYR A 82 -6.90 -12.33 -7.17
N SER A 83 -7.76 -11.33 -7.02
CA SER A 83 -9.22 -11.50 -7.15
C SER A 83 -9.64 -11.40 -8.61
N GLU A 84 -9.04 -10.45 -9.35
CA GLU A 84 -9.25 -10.26 -10.79
C GLU A 84 -7.91 -10.03 -11.50
N PHE A 85 -7.61 -10.83 -12.51
CA PHE A 85 -6.30 -10.77 -13.20
C PHE A 85 -6.31 -11.09 -14.69
N ASN A 86 -7.42 -11.56 -15.25
CA ASN A 86 -7.48 -12.08 -16.62
C ASN A 86 -7.12 -11.06 -17.70
N SER A 87 -7.29 -9.76 -17.43
CA SER A 87 -6.94 -8.69 -18.38
C SER A 87 -5.59 -8.04 -18.10
N LEU A 88 -4.91 -8.41 -17.01
CA LEU A 88 -3.69 -7.74 -16.58
C LEU A 88 -2.51 -8.06 -17.48
N GLU A 89 -1.89 -6.99 -17.97
CA GLU A 89 -0.61 -7.03 -18.68
C GLU A 89 0.45 -6.33 -17.85
N GLY A 90 1.68 -6.82 -17.91
CA GLY A 90 2.78 -6.25 -17.14
C GLY A 90 3.86 -7.25 -16.80
N TYR A 91 4.62 -6.94 -15.76
CA TYR A 91 5.74 -7.74 -15.28
C TYR A 91 5.63 -8.02 -13.79
N LEU A 92 5.90 -9.27 -13.42
CA LEU A 92 6.17 -9.68 -12.05
C LEU A 92 7.69 -9.87 -11.91
N ILE A 93 8.29 -9.11 -11.01
CA ILE A 93 9.69 -9.25 -10.61
C ILE A 93 9.72 -9.78 -9.18
N THR A 94 10.47 -10.84 -8.94
CA THR A 94 10.64 -11.42 -7.61
C THR A 94 12.11 -11.50 -7.26
N PHE A 95 12.45 -11.19 -6.00
CA PHE A 95 13.84 -11.25 -5.58
C PHE A 95 14.01 -11.46 -4.07
N THR A 96 15.13 -12.10 -3.71
CA THR A 96 15.48 -12.43 -2.34
C THR A 96 16.30 -11.30 -1.70
N GLU A 97 16.37 -11.31 -0.36
CA GLU A 97 17.31 -10.44 0.35
C GLU A 97 18.77 -10.75 0.01
N GLY A 98 19.10 -12.01 -0.25
CA GLY A 98 20.44 -12.43 -0.67
C GLY A 98 20.87 -11.76 -1.97
N PHE A 99 19.97 -11.67 -2.95
CA PHE A 99 20.21 -10.97 -4.21
C PHE A 99 20.53 -9.49 -3.99
N LEU A 100 19.74 -8.80 -3.16
CA LEU A 100 19.99 -7.39 -2.84
C LEU A 100 21.38 -7.21 -2.22
N CYS A 101 21.70 -8.00 -1.20
CA CYS A 101 22.97 -7.90 -0.49
C CYS A 101 24.17 -8.24 -1.38
N GLU A 102 24.06 -9.24 -2.26
CA GLU A 102 25.15 -9.70 -3.13
C GLU A 102 25.40 -8.73 -4.29
N PHE A 103 24.34 -8.20 -4.93
CA PHE A 103 24.47 -7.48 -6.19
C PHE A 103 24.12 -5.98 -6.13
N LEU A 104 23.40 -5.55 -5.10
CA LEU A 104 22.99 -4.15 -4.88
C LEU A 104 23.55 -3.60 -3.56
N SER A 105 24.70 -4.10 -3.10
CA SER A 105 25.22 -3.85 -1.74
C SER A 105 25.15 -2.39 -1.27
N SER A 106 25.51 -1.41 -2.11
CA SER A 106 25.39 0.01 -1.78
C SER A 106 23.94 0.48 -1.61
N GLN A 107 23.02 -0.01 -2.45
CA GLN A 107 21.62 0.46 -2.53
C GLN A 107 20.62 -0.48 -1.85
N THR A 108 21.11 -1.55 -1.23
CA THR A 108 20.32 -2.56 -0.51
C THR A 108 19.40 -1.92 0.49
N SER A 109 19.91 -0.96 1.26
CA SER A 109 19.14 -0.23 2.27
C SER A 109 17.99 0.56 1.66
N GLU A 110 18.21 1.19 0.51
CA GLU A 110 17.20 1.99 -0.18
C GLU A 110 16.08 1.10 -0.71
N VAL A 111 16.42 0.01 -1.40
CA VAL A 111 15.42 -0.94 -1.90
C VAL A 111 14.64 -1.57 -0.74
N LYS A 112 15.32 -1.99 0.33
CA LYS A 112 14.62 -2.52 1.52
C LYS A 112 13.66 -1.50 2.12
N GLU A 113 14.05 -0.23 2.16
CA GLU A 113 13.20 0.84 2.68
C GLU A 113 11.96 1.09 1.83
N LEU A 114 12.07 1.03 0.50
CA LEU A 114 10.92 1.09 -0.40
C LEU A 114 9.87 0.02 -0.06
N PHE A 115 10.32 -1.21 0.12
CA PHE A 115 9.46 -2.34 0.51
C PHE A 115 9.00 -2.30 1.97
N LYS A 116 9.65 -1.54 2.85
CA LYS A 116 9.11 -1.30 4.20
C LYS A 116 7.94 -0.34 4.14
N LEU A 117 8.08 0.73 3.38
CA LEU A 117 7.02 1.74 3.25
C LEU A 117 5.81 1.19 2.48
N SER A 118 6.04 0.21 1.60
CA SER A 118 4.95 -0.54 0.98
C SER A 118 4.09 -1.37 1.95
N TYR A 119 4.51 -1.56 3.22
CA TYR A 119 3.59 -2.10 4.24
C TYR A 119 2.40 -1.18 4.52
N LEU A 120 2.62 0.13 4.43
CA LEU A 120 1.61 1.15 4.70
C LEU A 120 0.76 1.42 3.47
N ASN A 121 1.40 1.45 2.29
CA ASN A 121 0.71 1.55 1.02
C ASN A 121 1.44 0.72 -0.05
N PRO A 122 1.01 -0.52 -0.32
CA PRO A 122 1.66 -1.38 -1.29
C PRO A 122 1.35 -0.97 -2.73
N HIS A 123 0.36 -0.12 -2.96
CA HIS A 123 -0.09 0.31 -4.28
C HIS A 123 0.32 1.75 -4.55
N VAL A 124 1.04 1.92 -5.65
CA VAL A 124 1.56 3.20 -6.07
C VAL A 124 1.16 3.37 -7.51
N ASN A 125 0.39 4.41 -7.79
CA ASN A 125 0.15 4.82 -9.15
C ASN A 125 1.41 5.55 -9.66
N CYS A 126 2.05 4.99 -10.69
CA CYS A 126 3.24 5.56 -11.33
C CYS A 126 2.87 6.24 -12.66
N LEU A 127 1.71 6.94 -12.75
CA LEU A 127 1.34 7.84 -13.86
C LEU A 127 2.23 9.10 -13.94
N ASP A 128 3.52 8.94 -13.66
CA ASP A 128 4.54 9.95 -13.85
C ASP A 128 5.12 9.87 -15.27
N LEU A 129 5.87 10.89 -15.68
CA LEU A 129 6.61 11.00 -16.95
C LEU A 129 7.49 9.77 -17.29
N TYR A 130 7.74 8.88 -16.33
CA TYR A 130 8.64 7.74 -16.44
C TYR A 130 7.96 6.40 -16.78
N THR A 131 6.63 6.30 -16.88
CA THR A 131 5.96 5.00 -17.15
C THR A 131 6.54 4.32 -18.39
N THR A 132 6.67 5.05 -19.50
CA THR A 132 7.25 4.52 -20.76
C THR A 132 8.70 4.08 -20.60
N THR A 133 9.51 4.87 -19.90
CA THR A 133 10.91 4.55 -19.62
C THR A 133 11.03 3.28 -18.77
N LEU A 134 10.22 3.17 -17.71
CA LEU A 134 10.18 2.00 -16.82
C LEU A 134 9.74 0.75 -17.58
N THR A 135 8.67 0.83 -18.38
CA THR A 135 8.23 -0.27 -19.25
C THR A 135 9.34 -0.71 -20.21
N THR A 136 10.01 0.24 -20.86
CA THR A 136 11.09 -0.06 -21.81
C THR A 136 12.25 -0.77 -21.12
N LEU A 137 12.63 -0.31 -19.92
CA LEU A 137 13.69 -0.94 -19.13
C LEU A 137 13.29 -2.34 -18.67
N LEU A 138 12.04 -2.55 -18.26
CA LEU A 138 11.52 -3.88 -17.91
C LEU A 138 11.53 -4.85 -19.09
N ASN A 139 11.19 -4.38 -20.29
CA ASN A 139 11.31 -5.19 -21.51
C ASN A 139 12.76 -5.64 -21.70
N VAL A 140 13.72 -4.72 -21.58
CA VAL A 140 15.16 -5.03 -21.68
C VAL A 140 15.60 -6.02 -20.60
N ILE A 141 15.20 -5.82 -19.34
CA ILE A 141 15.52 -6.74 -18.22
C ILE A 141 14.93 -8.13 -18.49
N ASN A 142 13.67 -8.20 -18.94
CA ASN A 142 12.99 -9.45 -19.24
C ASN A 142 13.62 -10.18 -20.44
N ASP A 143 14.01 -9.45 -21.49
CA ASP A 143 14.67 -10.02 -22.66
C ASP A 143 16.08 -10.52 -22.30
N MET A 144 16.83 -9.77 -21.50
CA MET A 144 18.09 -10.25 -20.94
C MET A 144 17.89 -11.51 -20.10
N TYR A 145 16.88 -11.55 -19.24
CA TYR A 145 16.58 -12.71 -18.39
C TYR A 145 16.14 -13.94 -19.19
N LYS A 146 15.37 -13.77 -20.27
CA LYS A 146 14.94 -14.86 -21.16
C LYS A 146 16.08 -15.39 -22.03
N ASN A 147 16.94 -14.50 -22.53
CA ASN A 147 18.01 -14.83 -23.47
C ASN A 147 19.38 -15.04 -22.79
N ALA A 148 19.47 -14.97 -21.46
CA ALA A 148 20.68 -15.27 -20.68
C ALA A 148 21.01 -16.77 -20.74
N TYR A 149 21.36 -17.26 -21.93
CA TYR A 149 22.07 -18.51 -22.11
C TYR A 149 23.57 -18.23 -21.88
N GLU A 150 24.09 -18.77 -20.78
CA GLU A 150 25.52 -18.93 -20.42
C GLU A 150 26.40 -17.68 -20.19
N PHE A 151 26.10 -16.48 -20.70
CA PHE A 151 27.09 -15.38 -20.70
C PHE A 151 26.71 -14.08 -19.97
N LEU A 152 25.44 -13.87 -19.58
CA LEU A 152 25.08 -12.67 -18.81
C LEU A 152 25.34 -12.88 -17.31
N ASP A 153 26.28 -12.11 -16.76
CA ASP A 153 26.54 -12.03 -15.32
C ASP A 153 25.29 -11.47 -14.60
N ASN A 154 24.91 -12.09 -13.47
CA ASN A 154 23.88 -11.59 -12.55
C ASN A 154 24.07 -10.10 -12.23
N LYS A 155 25.31 -9.60 -12.26
CA LYS A 155 25.63 -8.17 -12.12
C LYS A 155 25.00 -7.27 -13.18
N VAL A 156 24.84 -7.74 -14.43
CA VAL A 156 24.23 -6.94 -15.51
C VAL A 156 22.74 -6.79 -15.25
N ILE A 157 22.05 -7.89 -14.94
CA ILE A 157 20.64 -7.88 -14.56
C ILE A 157 20.43 -7.02 -13.31
N ALA A 158 21.28 -7.18 -12.30
CA ALA A 158 21.23 -6.37 -11.09
C ALA A 158 21.47 -4.88 -11.37
N SER A 159 22.38 -4.52 -12.28
CA SER A 159 22.63 -3.12 -12.66
C SER A 159 21.43 -2.50 -13.38
N ALA A 160 20.79 -3.25 -14.29
CA ALA A 160 19.58 -2.79 -14.97
C ALA A 160 18.39 -2.67 -13.99
N PHE A 161 18.22 -3.65 -13.10
CA PHE A 161 17.24 -3.59 -12.03
C PHE A 161 17.53 -2.44 -11.06
N ASN A 162 18.79 -2.17 -10.71
CA ASN A 162 19.17 -1.01 -9.91
C ASN A 162 18.77 0.29 -10.60
N THR A 163 19.03 0.39 -11.91
CA THR A 163 18.61 1.55 -12.71
C THR A 163 17.10 1.74 -12.66
N PHE A 164 16.33 0.65 -12.77
CA PHE A 164 14.88 0.67 -12.61
C PHE A 164 14.47 1.21 -11.23
N MET A 165 15.07 0.67 -10.17
CA MET A 165 14.79 1.12 -8.80
C MET A 165 15.20 2.58 -8.55
N GLN A 166 16.26 3.08 -9.21
CA GLN A 166 16.68 4.47 -9.12
C GLN A 166 15.74 5.42 -9.88
N ILE A 167 15.23 5.01 -11.04
CA ILE A 167 14.20 5.82 -11.73
C ILE A 167 12.94 5.87 -10.87
N LEU A 168 12.54 4.73 -10.29
CA LEU A 168 11.40 4.65 -9.40
C LEU A 168 11.59 5.49 -8.12
N SER A 169 12.79 5.51 -7.54
CA SER A 169 13.10 6.32 -6.35
C SER A 169 13.22 7.81 -6.63
N ASN A 170 13.25 8.24 -7.90
CA ASN A 170 13.22 9.64 -8.31
C ASN A 170 11.85 10.07 -8.85
N SER A 171 10.85 9.19 -8.84
CA SER A 171 9.47 9.54 -9.20
C SER A 171 8.73 10.22 -8.03
N ARG A 172 7.42 10.51 -8.14
CA ARG A 172 6.61 11.00 -7.00
C ARG A 172 6.65 10.05 -5.81
N LEU A 173 6.83 8.75 -6.07
CA LEU A 173 7.14 7.78 -5.03
C LEU A 173 8.38 8.25 -4.27
N GLY A 174 9.47 8.50 -5.00
CA GLY A 174 10.72 9.08 -4.52
C GLY A 174 10.59 10.30 -3.62
N GLU A 175 9.77 11.26 -4.01
CA GLU A 175 9.54 12.48 -3.22
C GLU A 175 8.86 12.17 -1.89
N ASN A 176 7.83 11.34 -1.90
CA ASN A 176 7.17 10.88 -0.68
C ASN A 176 8.15 10.10 0.20
N LEU A 177 8.91 9.17 -0.40
CA LEU A 177 9.96 8.40 0.26
C LEU A 177 11.05 9.27 0.87
N SER A 178 11.45 10.37 0.23
CA SER A 178 12.46 11.29 0.77
C SER A 178 12.01 11.90 2.11
N LYS A 179 10.70 12.09 2.31
CA LYS A 179 10.13 12.54 3.59
C LYS A 179 10.23 11.45 4.66
N TYR A 180 9.99 10.19 4.28
CA TYR A 180 10.10 9.03 5.17
C TYR A 180 11.57 8.67 5.50
N LYS A 181 12.48 8.74 4.51
CA LYS A 181 13.94 8.51 4.64
C LYS A 181 14.60 9.41 5.67
N LYS A 182 14.10 10.64 5.83
CA LYS A 182 14.58 11.57 6.87
C LYS A 182 14.19 11.13 8.29
N ASN A 183 13.46 10.03 8.45
CA ASN A 183 12.93 9.56 9.71
C ASN A 183 13.45 8.17 10.09
N GLU A 184 14.78 8.07 10.27
CA GLU A 184 15.47 6.82 10.68
C GLU A 184 14.87 6.18 11.93
N THR A 185 14.42 7.00 12.89
CA THR A 185 13.74 6.53 14.10
C THR A 185 12.47 5.76 13.77
N PHE A 186 11.65 6.25 12.84
CA PHE A 186 10.44 5.54 12.43
C PHE A 186 10.78 4.22 11.73
N VAL A 187 11.77 4.21 10.83
CA VAL A 187 12.22 2.98 10.15
C VAL A 187 12.65 1.92 11.17
N GLN A 188 13.55 2.27 12.09
CA GLN A 188 14.02 1.35 13.14
C GLN A 188 12.85 0.87 14.04
N PHE A 189 11.90 1.75 14.37
CA PHE A 189 10.71 1.38 15.12
C PHE A 189 9.88 0.32 14.39
N THR A 190 9.63 0.49 13.09
CA THR A 190 8.83 -0.48 12.31
C THR A 190 9.49 -1.87 12.25
N GLU A 191 10.82 -1.94 12.10
CA GLU A 191 11.58 -3.20 12.11
C GLU A 191 11.48 -3.93 13.45
N LEU A 192 11.61 -3.17 14.55
CA LEU A 192 11.49 -3.74 15.89
C LEU A 192 10.07 -4.24 16.14
N VAL A 193 9.05 -3.52 15.66
CA VAL A 193 7.66 -3.96 15.73
C VAL A 193 7.50 -5.29 15.00
N GLU A 194 7.87 -5.37 13.72
CA GLU A 194 7.75 -6.59 12.92
C GLU A 194 8.39 -7.81 13.61
N LYS A 195 9.62 -7.63 14.11
CA LYS A 195 10.40 -8.70 14.75
C LYS A 195 9.85 -9.13 16.12
N ASN A 196 9.32 -8.19 16.91
CA ASN A 196 9.04 -8.42 18.33
C ASN A 196 7.55 -8.32 18.71
N ILE A 197 6.63 -8.07 17.77
CA ILE A 197 5.19 -7.83 18.07
C ILE A 197 4.50 -8.97 18.85
N ASN A 198 5.06 -10.18 18.86
CA ASN A 198 4.53 -11.28 19.67
C ASN A 198 4.82 -11.08 21.16
N SER A 199 6.02 -10.61 21.52
CA SER A 199 6.47 -10.48 22.91
C SER A 199 6.38 -9.05 23.45
N VAL A 200 6.50 -8.05 22.57
CA VAL A 200 6.52 -6.63 22.91
C VAL A 200 5.25 -5.96 22.42
N LYS A 201 4.57 -5.22 23.31
CA LYS A 201 3.23 -4.67 23.02
C LYS A 201 3.12 -3.19 23.34
N THR A 202 4.11 -2.58 24.00
CA THR A 202 4.04 -1.18 24.41
C THR A 202 5.06 -0.31 23.67
N VAL A 203 4.68 0.94 23.40
CA VAL A 203 5.59 1.94 22.80
C VAL A 203 6.82 2.18 23.68
N LYS A 204 6.70 2.02 25.01
CA LYS A 204 7.81 2.24 25.94
C LYS A 204 8.90 1.19 25.71
N GLU A 205 8.54 -0.08 25.66
CA GLU A 205 9.51 -1.17 25.46
C GLU A 205 10.26 -1.00 24.12
N TYR A 206 9.57 -0.60 23.05
CA TYR A 206 10.23 -0.29 21.78
C TYR A 206 11.16 0.92 21.88
N ALA A 207 10.73 1.98 22.56
CA ALA A 207 11.56 3.16 22.78
C ALA A 207 12.84 2.82 23.57
N ASP A 208 12.71 1.96 24.59
CA ASP A 208 13.83 1.47 25.39
C ASP A 208 14.81 0.64 24.54
N MET A 209 14.31 -0.23 23.64
CA MET A 209 15.14 -0.99 22.69
C MET A 209 15.91 -0.10 21.69
N MET A 210 15.36 1.08 21.40
CA MET A 210 15.95 2.05 20.48
C MET A 210 16.82 3.09 21.19
N TYR A 211 16.91 3.05 22.52
CA TYR A 211 17.58 4.08 23.34
C TYR A 211 17.04 5.50 23.11
N VAL A 212 15.73 5.64 22.87
CA VAL A 212 15.06 6.94 22.69
C VAL A 212 13.85 7.08 23.61
N SER A 213 13.30 8.29 23.73
CA SER A 213 12.09 8.50 24.53
C SER A 213 10.82 8.03 23.79
N LYS A 214 9.80 7.59 24.53
CA LYS A 214 8.45 7.33 23.99
C LYS A 214 7.87 8.54 23.24
N LYS A 215 8.22 9.76 23.67
CA LYS A 215 7.80 11.00 23.01
C LYS A 215 8.44 11.12 21.63
N THR A 216 9.71 10.78 21.51
CA THR A 216 10.45 10.76 20.23
C THR A 216 9.82 9.76 19.28
N VAL A 217 9.58 8.51 19.70
CA VAL A 217 8.95 7.50 18.84
C VAL A 217 7.58 7.99 18.34
N ASN A 218 6.71 8.47 19.23
CA ASN A 218 5.39 8.98 18.82
C ASN A 218 5.46 10.18 17.87
N LEU A 219 6.35 11.14 18.12
CA LEU A 219 6.53 12.30 17.25
C LEU A 219 6.95 11.85 15.85
N MET A 220 7.92 10.94 15.79
CA MET A 220 8.44 10.42 14.54
C MET A 220 7.41 9.57 13.80
N THR A 221 6.63 8.73 14.48
CA THR A 221 5.53 8.01 13.84
C THR A 221 4.48 8.97 13.25
N ARG A 222 4.06 10.00 13.99
CA ARG A 222 3.07 10.98 13.49
C ARG A 222 3.59 11.76 12.29
N LYS A 223 4.85 12.19 12.32
CA LYS A 223 5.48 12.87 11.19
C LYS A 223 5.55 12.00 9.93
N ALA A 224 5.67 10.68 10.10
CA ALA A 224 5.71 9.76 8.98
C ALA A 224 4.30 9.47 8.44
N ILE A 225 3.41 8.96 9.29
CA ILE A 225 2.17 8.30 8.85
C ILE A 225 0.89 8.89 9.47
N ASP A 226 0.98 10.07 10.08
CA ASP A 226 -0.12 10.75 10.78
C ASP A 226 -0.82 9.92 11.89
N MET A 227 -0.13 8.90 12.40
CA MET A 227 -0.63 8.02 13.45
C MET A 227 0.29 8.02 14.67
N SER A 228 -0.28 7.75 15.86
CA SER A 228 0.56 7.48 17.03
C SER A 228 1.25 6.12 16.93
N ALA A 229 2.41 5.98 17.55
CA ALA A 229 3.13 4.71 17.63
C ALA A 229 2.29 3.59 18.27
N LYS A 230 1.41 3.96 19.23
CA LYS A 230 0.48 3.02 19.85
C LYS A 230 -0.56 2.50 18.84
N GLN A 231 -1.14 3.39 18.04
CA GLN A 231 -2.12 2.99 17.01
C GLN A 231 -1.45 2.08 15.98
N TYR A 232 -0.22 2.40 15.55
CA TYR A 232 0.55 1.54 14.63
C TYR A 232 0.74 0.13 15.19
N ILE A 233 1.23 -0.02 16.44
CA ILE A 233 1.40 -1.34 17.08
C ILE A 233 0.08 -2.10 17.14
N ILE A 234 -1.01 -1.42 17.50
CA ILE A 234 -2.35 -2.03 17.58
C ILE A 234 -2.78 -2.55 16.22
N GLN A 235 -2.66 -1.75 15.15
CA GLN A 235 -3.00 -2.17 13.79
C GLN A 235 -2.18 -3.37 13.33
N GLN A 236 -0.86 -3.34 13.56
CA GLN A 236 0.02 -4.47 13.20
C GLN A 236 -0.34 -5.75 13.96
N LEU A 237 -0.68 -5.63 15.25
CA LEU A 237 -1.11 -6.78 16.06
C LEU A 237 -2.48 -7.32 15.62
N ILE A 238 -3.45 -6.45 15.32
CA ILE A 238 -4.76 -6.85 14.79
C ILE A 238 -4.60 -7.58 13.47
N LEU A 239 -3.79 -7.02 12.56
CA LEU A 239 -3.51 -7.65 11.28
C LEU A 239 -2.93 -9.05 11.49
N LYS A 240 -1.93 -9.19 12.36
CA LYS A 240 -1.33 -10.49 12.67
C LYS A 240 -2.35 -11.48 13.25
N ILE A 241 -3.25 -11.03 14.12
CA ILE A 241 -4.36 -11.86 14.63
C ILE A 241 -5.30 -12.27 13.48
N ARG A 242 -5.73 -11.32 12.63
CA ARG A 242 -6.60 -11.59 11.47
C ARG A 242 -5.98 -12.63 10.55
N LEU A 243 -4.71 -12.48 10.19
CA LEU A 243 -3.96 -13.44 9.37
C LEU A 243 -3.98 -14.85 10.01
N LYS A 244 -3.64 -14.96 11.30
CA LYS A 244 -3.64 -16.26 11.99
C LYS A 244 -5.02 -16.89 12.09
N LEU A 245 -6.05 -16.10 12.41
CA LEU A 245 -7.43 -16.58 12.53
C LEU A 245 -7.98 -17.09 11.19
N SER A 246 -7.56 -16.45 10.10
CA SER A 246 -8.01 -16.75 8.74
C SER A 246 -7.37 -18.00 8.18
N PHE A 247 -6.09 -18.20 8.47
CA PHE A 247 -5.25 -19.08 7.68
C PHE A 247 -4.56 -20.19 8.46
N GLU A 248 -4.59 -20.16 9.79
CA GLU A 248 -4.08 -21.24 10.63
C GLU A 248 -5.22 -22.07 11.23
N GLN A 249 -5.02 -23.37 11.32
CA GLN A 249 -5.99 -24.30 11.95
C GLN A 249 -5.94 -24.31 13.48
N LYS A 250 -5.06 -23.51 14.09
CA LYS A 250 -4.92 -23.39 15.54
C LYS A 250 -6.19 -22.87 16.19
N SER A 251 -6.48 -23.34 17.39
CA SER A 251 -7.53 -22.77 18.24
C SER A 251 -7.22 -21.31 18.58
N ILE A 252 -8.26 -20.56 18.94
CA ILE A 252 -8.12 -19.15 19.35
C ILE A 252 -7.19 -19.03 20.56
N ASN A 253 -7.21 -20.02 21.45
CA ASN A 253 -6.34 -20.09 22.63
C ASN A 253 -4.87 -20.28 22.24
N GLU A 254 -4.57 -21.22 21.34
CA GLU A 254 -3.20 -21.43 20.83
C GLU A 254 -2.65 -20.18 20.14
N ILE A 255 -3.46 -19.51 19.31
CA ILE A 255 -3.08 -18.24 18.66
C ILE A 255 -2.79 -17.15 19.69
N ALA A 256 -3.61 -17.04 20.74
CA ALA A 256 -3.40 -16.05 21.78
C ALA A 256 -2.07 -16.25 22.50
N TYR A 257 -1.76 -17.50 22.88
CA TYR A 257 -0.48 -17.82 23.54
C TYR A 257 0.72 -17.59 22.62
N GLU A 258 0.62 -17.98 21.35
CA GLU A 258 1.70 -17.75 20.37
C GLU A 258 1.98 -16.25 20.14
N LEU A 259 0.93 -15.43 20.17
CA LEU A 259 1.04 -13.97 20.10
C LEU A 259 1.38 -13.33 21.44
N GLY A 260 1.83 -14.11 22.43
CA GLY A 260 2.30 -13.62 23.73
C GLY A 260 1.22 -12.92 24.55
N PHE A 261 -0.06 -13.30 24.40
CA PHE A 261 -1.07 -12.95 25.39
C PHE A 261 -0.99 -13.90 26.57
N THR A 262 -0.98 -13.36 27.79
CA THR A 262 -0.95 -14.17 29.02
C THR A 262 -2.19 -15.03 29.17
N GLU A 263 -3.34 -14.51 28.75
CA GLU A 263 -4.64 -15.17 28.81
C GLU A 263 -5.38 -15.01 27.48
N PRO A 264 -5.98 -16.07 26.91
CA PRO A 264 -6.75 -15.97 25.67
C PRO A 264 -7.91 -14.97 25.72
N SER A 265 -8.49 -14.78 26.91
CA SER A 265 -9.53 -13.78 27.17
C SER A 265 -9.04 -12.35 26.92
N ASN A 266 -7.75 -12.06 27.18
CA ASN A 266 -7.14 -10.75 26.91
C ASN A 266 -7.02 -10.50 25.41
N MET A 267 -6.60 -11.50 24.62
CA MET A 267 -6.60 -11.38 23.16
C MET A 267 -8.01 -11.16 22.63
N THR A 268 -8.99 -11.92 23.14
CA THR A 268 -10.39 -11.82 22.70
C THR A 268 -10.96 -10.43 22.95
N ARG A 269 -10.76 -9.88 24.15
CA ARG A 269 -11.18 -8.52 24.51
C ARG A 269 -10.45 -7.46 23.68
N PHE A 270 -9.14 -7.63 23.50
CA PHE A 270 -8.32 -6.74 22.67
C PHE A 270 -8.83 -6.72 21.23
N PHE A 271 -9.02 -7.89 20.61
CA PHE A 271 -9.49 -8.01 19.24
C PHE A 271 -10.87 -7.37 19.09
N LYS A 272 -11.86 -7.80 19.88
CA LYS A 272 -13.23 -7.27 19.82
C LYS A 272 -13.31 -5.77 20.07
N LYS A 273 -12.47 -5.23 20.96
CA LYS A 273 -12.42 -3.77 21.19
C LYS A 273 -12.03 -3.00 19.92
N ASN A 274 -11.11 -3.53 19.12
CA ASN A 274 -10.57 -2.81 17.98
C ASN A 274 -11.20 -3.22 16.64
N THR A 275 -11.86 -4.37 16.54
CA THR A 275 -12.52 -4.85 15.30
C THR A 275 -14.05 -4.95 15.42
N LYS A 276 -14.61 -4.63 16.59
CA LYS A 276 -16.04 -4.74 16.96
C LYS A 276 -16.61 -6.16 17.02
N ILE A 277 -15.98 -7.14 16.38
CA ILE A 277 -16.36 -8.55 16.38
C ILE A 277 -15.35 -9.43 17.14
N SER A 278 -15.80 -10.55 17.71
CA SER A 278 -14.93 -11.48 18.42
C SER A 278 -14.02 -12.28 17.46
N PRO A 279 -12.90 -12.86 17.93
CA PRO A 279 -12.07 -13.75 17.11
C PRO A 279 -12.83 -14.95 16.55
N SER A 280 -13.84 -15.45 17.26
CA SER A 280 -14.67 -16.58 16.82
C SER A 280 -15.62 -16.17 15.70
N GLU A 281 -16.29 -15.02 15.86
CA GLU A 281 -17.10 -14.41 14.80
C GLU A 281 -16.23 -14.10 13.58
N PHE A 282 -15.06 -13.49 13.80
CA PHE A 282 -14.02 -13.28 12.79
C PHE A 282 -13.38 -14.60 12.27
N ARG A 283 -13.65 -15.76 12.82
CA ARG A 283 -13.21 -17.01 12.16
C ARG A 283 -14.32 -17.59 11.31
N ASN A 284 -15.54 -17.51 11.81
CA ASN A 284 -16.70 -18.08 11.15
C ASN A 284 -17.02 -17.37 9.84
N ILE A 285 -16.92 -16.04 9.80
CA ILE A 285 -17.22 -15.30 8.57
C ILE A 285 -16.22 -15.67 7.43
N ILE A 286 -14.92 -15.99 7.65
CA ILE A 286 -13.86 -16.32 6.61
C ILE A 286 -14.27 -17.64 6.06
N ARG A 287 -14.59 -18.53 7.00
CA ARG A 287 -14.89 -19.91 6.72
C ARG A 287 -16.17 -20.05 5.90
N HIS A 288 -17.14 -19.16 6.08
CA HIS A 288 -18.43 -19.22 5.38
C HIS A 288 -18.51 -18.30 4.17
N ASP A 289 -17.76 -17.20 4.16
CA ASP A 289 -17.81 -16.20 3.12
C ASP A 289 -16.48 -15.42 3.11
N LYS A 290 -15.59 -15.79 2.17
CA LYS A 290 -14.25 -15.19 2.05
C LYS A 290 -14.29 -13.65 1.97
N ASN A 291 -15.46 -13.05 1.63
CA ASN A 291 -15.63 -11.63 1.38
C ASN A 291 -16.57 -10.89 2.39
N SER A 292 -17.24 -11.56 3.34
CA SER A 292 -18.38 -10.93 4.07
C SER A 292 -18.04 -9.89 5.14
N TRP A 293 -16.96 -10.01 5.92
CA TRP A 293 -16.60 -8.93 6.88
C TRP A 293 -15.91 -7.76 6.24
N LEU A 294 -15.36 -7.96 5.03
CA LEU A 294 -14.82 -6.87 4.24
C LEU A 294 -16.03 -6.05 3.90
N ASN A 295 -17.15 -6.63 3.46
CA ASN A 295 -18.42 -5.93 3.31
C ASN A 295 -19.02 -5.30 4.59
N SER A 296 -18.32 -5.15 5.71
CA SER A 296 -18.74 -4.25 6.80
C SER A 296 -17.87 -2.98 6.85
N GLU A 297 -16.54 -3.10 6.93
CA GLU A 297 -15.60 -1.95 6.82
C GLU A 297 -15.45 -1.47 5.36
N SER A 298 -15.44 -2.38 4.39
CA SER A 298 -15.58 -2.12 2.95
C SER A 298 -17.00 -1.80 2.53
N MET A 299 -18.08 -2.16 3.26
CA MET A 299 -19.38 -1.49 3.00
C MET A 299 -19.31 -0.04 3.44
N GLU A 300 -18.65 0.30 4.55
CA GLU A 300 -18.47 1.69 4.96
C GLU A 300 -17.55 2.45 4.00
N LEU A 301 -16.43 1.86 3.57
CA LEU A 301 -15.51 2.48 2.61
C LEU A 301 -16.03 2.45 1.16
N ASN A 302 -16.78 1.42 0.74
CA ASN A 302 -17.45 1.40 -0.56
C ASN A 302 -18.67 2.30 -0.54
N SER A 303 -19.44 2.37 0.54
CA SER A 303 -20.47 3.40 0.72
C SER A 303 -19.85 4.79 0.70
N LEU A 304 -18.67 4.99 1.30
CA LEU A 304 -17.95 6.25 1.22
C LEU A 304 -17.51 6.51 -0.22
N ARG A 305 -16.87 5.55 -0.89
CA ARG A 305 -16.44 5.66 -2.31
C ARG A 305 -17.61 5.88 -3.27
N GLU A 306 -18.72 5.19 -3.09
CA GLU A 306 -19.97 5.35 -3.87
C GLU A 306 -20.66 6.68 -3.54
N SER A 307 -20.44 7.23 -2.34
CA SER A 307 -20.90 8.57 -1.98
C SER A 307 -19.97 9.69 -2.47
N ILE A 308 -18.77 9.37 -2.97
CA ILE A 308 -17.90 10.37 -3.58
C ILE A 308 -18.48 10.70 -4.95
N GLU A 309 -19.11 11.87 -5.04
CA GLU A 309 -19.50 12.42 -6.32
C GLU A 309 -18.25 12.97 -7.02
N GLU A 310 -17.89 12.35 -8.15
CA GLU A 310 -16.78 12.78 -9.00
C GLU A 310 -17.32 13.66 -10.13
N ASN A 311 -17.05 14.96 -10.05
CA ASN A 311 -17.40 15.91 -11.12
C ASN A 311 -16.13 16.46 -11.77
N VAL A 312 -16.12 16.56 -13.09
CA VAL A 312 -15.04 17.25 -13.81
C VAL A 312 -15.57 18.57 -14.32
N TYR A 313 -14.99 19.66 -13.83
CA TYR A 313 -15.35 21.01 -14.23
C TYR A 313 -14.33 21.60 -15.18
N HIS A 314 -14.82 22.26 -16.22
CA HIS A 314 -14.06 23.19 -17.04
C HIS A 314 -14.51 24.61 -16.71
N ILE A 315 -13.58 25.41 -16.21
CA ILE A 315 -13.80 26.80 -15.83
C ILE A 315 -12.94 27.65 -16.75
N SER A 316 -13.59 28.35 -17.67
CA SER A 316 -12.94 29.33 -18.53
C SER A 316 -12.77 30.67 -17.79
N SER A 317 -11.99 31.57 -18.37
CA SER A 317 -11.77 32.92 -17.85
C SER A 317 -13.03 33.78 -17.76
N GLU A 318 -14.09 33.41 -18.50
CA GLU A 318 -15.38 34.10 -18.50
C GLU A 318 -16.42 33.42 -17.59
N ALA A 319 -16.12 32.23 -17.07
CA ALA A 319 -17.03 31.47 -16.23
C ALA A 319 -17.11 32.09 -14.82
N VAL A 320 -18.32 32.47 -14.42
CA VAL A 320 -18.59 32.93 -13.05
C VAL A 320 -19.12 31.76 -12.24
N VAL A 321 -18.27 31.17 -11.40
CA VAL A 321 -18.69 30.13 -10.46
C VAL A 321 -19.21 30.80 -9.19
N PRO A 322 -20.49 30.62 -8.82
CA PRO A 322 -21.03 31.24 -7.63
C PRO A 322 -20.40 30.66 -6.36
N LEU A 323 -20.22 31.53 -5.36
CA LEU A 323 -19.89 31.12 -4.00
C LEU A 323 -21.00 30.23 -3.46
N HIS A 324 -20.62 29.05 -2.99
CA HIS A 324 -21.53 28.08 -2.39
C HIS A 324 -20.84 27.35 -1.22
N LYS A 325 -21.60 26.56 -0.48
CA LYS A 325 -21.08 25.70 0.59
C LYS A 325 -21.88 24.42 0.68
N HIS A 326 -21.26 23.40 1.24
CA HIS A 326 -21.91 22.15 1.63
C HIS A 326 -21.86 22.03 3.15
N GLU A 327 -22.99 21.77 3.81
CA GLU A 327 -23.04 21.72 5.29
C GLU A 327 -22.33 20.48 5.86
N ASP A 328 -22.40 19.34 5.14
CA ASP A 328 -21.95 18.04 5.64
C ASP A 328 -20.86 17.37 4.76
N LEU A 329 -20.37 18.07 3.73
CA LEU A 329 -19.40 17.54 2.76
C LEU A 329 -18.19 18.46 2.67
N ASP A 330 -16.99 17.88 2.77
CA ASP A 330 -15.76 18.52 2.29
C ASP A 330 -15.72 18.39 0.76
N GLU A 331 -15.44 19.49 0.05
CA GLU A 331 -15.24 19.45 -1.40
C GLU A 331 -13.75 19.61 -1.72
N ILE A 332 -13.19 18.63 -2.41
CA ILE A 332 -11.77 18.59 -2.79
C ILE A 332 -11.64 18.78 -4.28
N PHE A 333 -10.92 19.80 -4.71
CA PHE A 333 -10.62 20.10 -6.10
C PHE A 333 -9.17 19.75 -6.43
N TYR A 334 -8.96 18.85 -7.38
CA TYR A 334 -7.65 18.51 -7.93
C TYR A 334 -7.49 19.11 -9.33
N CYS A 335 -6.45 19.94 -9.54
CA CYS A 335 -6.21 20.56 -10.84
C CYS A 335 -5.57 19.57 -11.82
N ILE A 336 -6.30 19.25 -12.88
CA ILE A 336 -5.90 18.30 -13.92
C ILE A 336 -5.14 19.01 -15.04
N LYS A 337 -5.58 20.21 -15.41
CA LYS A 337 -5.01 20.98 -16.52
C LYS A 337 -5.26 22.47 -16.35
N GLY A 338 -4.29 23.28 -16.74
CA GLY A 338 -4.39 24.74 -16.72
C GLY A 338 -4.04 25.33 -15.36
N SER A 339 -4.59 26.50 -15.05
CA SER A 339 -4.33 27.21 -13.79
C SER A 339 -5.50 28.09 -13.38
N GLY A 340 -5.65 28.30 -12.08
CA GLY A 340 -6.66 29.20 -11.53
C GLY A 340 -6.52 29.36 -10.03
N PHE A 341 -7.64 29.58 -9.36
CA PHE A 341 -7.70 29.90 -7.95
C PHE A 341 -8.92 29.23 -7.31
N GLY A 342 -8.72 28.60 -6.15
CA GLY A 342 -9.78 28.31 -5.20
C GLY A 342 -10.05 29.54 -4.34
N VAL A 343 -11.29 29.97 -4.26
CA VAL A 343 -11.69 31.17 -3.52
C VAL A 343 -12.38 30.73 -2.23
N LEU A 344 -11.93 31.25 -1.09
CA LEU A 344 -12.57 31.15 0.21
C LEU A 344 -12.95 32.56 0.69
N GLU A 345 -13.79 32.66 1.72
CA GLU A 345 -14.15 33.96 2.33
C GLU A 345 -12.92 34.81 2.72
N ASN A 346 -11.82 34.16 3.08
CA ASN A 346 -10.63 34.81 3.66
C ASN A 346 -9.46 34.95 2.67
N GLY A 347 -9.65 34.60 1.39
CA GLY A 347 -8.60 34.75 0.37
C GLY A 347 -8.67 33.72 -0.74
N GLU A 348 -7.71 33.81 -1.65
CA GLU A 348 -7.59 32.92 -2.80
C GLU A 348 -6.36 32.01 -2.68
N VAL A 349 -6.52 30.74 -3.04
CA VAL A 349 -5.47 29.73 -3.13
C VAL A 349 -5.18 29.47 -4.60
N LYS A 350 -3.97 29.80 -5.05
CA LYS A 350 -3.56 29.52 -6.44
C LYS A 350 -3.48 28.01 -6.69
N LEU A 351 -4.00 27.58 -7.83
CA LEU A 351 -4.01 26.20 -8.29
C LEU A 351 -3.28 26.08 -9.63
N ASN A 352 -2.26 25.23 -9.66
CA ASN A 352 -1.60 24.75 -10.88
C ASN A 352 -1.83 23.24 -11.03
N VAL A 353 -1.47 22.68 -12.18
CA VAL A 353 -1.60 21.24 -12.44
C VAL A 353 -0.93 20.42 -11.34
N GLY A 354 -1.70 19.52 -10.72
CA GLY A 354 -1.26 18.68 -9.60
C GLY A 354 -1.53 19.26 -8.21
N ASP A 355 -1.91 20.53 -8.09
CA ASP A 355 -2.29 21.15 -6.83
C ASP A 355 -3.71 20.75 -6.41
N THR A 356 -3.97 20.82 -5.10
CA THR A 356 -5.27 20.50 -4.51
C THR A 356 -5.78 21.69 -3.70
N PHE A 357 -7.06 22.02 -3.88
CA PHE A 357 -7.79 22.98 -3.06
C PHE A 357 -8.88 22.24 -2.29
N ILE A 358 -8.95 22.44 -0.98
CA ILE A 358 -9.91 21.79 -0.10
C ILE A 358 -10.83 22.88 0.45
N ALA A 359 -12.13 22.72 0.22
CA ALA A 359 -13.17 23.51 0.83
C ALA A 359 -13.85 22.68 1.92
N PRO A 360 -13.58 22.96 3.22
CA PRO A 360 -14.18 22.22 4.31
C PRO A 360 -15.70 22.42 4.38
N ALA A 361 -16.39 21.42 4.92
CA ALA A 361 -17.83 21.53 5.19
C ALA A 361 -18.16 22.78 6.01
N GLY A 362 -19.25 23.45 5.63
CA GLY A 362 -19.73 24.70 6.20
C GLY A 362 -19.03 25.97 5.70
N ILE A 363 -17.98 25.86 4.87
CA ILE A 363 -17.21 27.01 4.37
C ILE A 363 -17.66 27.42 2.96
N MET A 364 -17.92 28.72 2.78
CA MET A 364 -18.22 29.30 1.47
C MET A 364 -16.97 29.28 0.60
N HIS A 365 -17.13 28.76 -0.61
CA HIS A 365 -16.04 28.66 -1.57
C HIS A 365 -16.52 28.76 -3.02
N SER A 366 -15.58 29.06 -3.93
CA SER A 366 -15.79 29.00 -5.37
C SER A 366 -14.48 28.74 -6.11
N LEU A 367 -14.53 28.70 -7.44
CA LEU A 367 -13.36 28.59 -8.30
C LEU A 367 -13.32 29.76 -9.29
N ARG A 368 -12.12 30.23 -9.59
CA ARG A 368 -11.86 31.30 -10.56
C ARG A 368 -10.70 30.88 -11.46
N SER A 369 -10.74 31.23 -12.74
CA SER A 369 -9.60 31.08 -13.64
C SER A 369 -9.34 32.37 -14.41
N ASP A 370 -8.08 32.65 -14.71
CA ASP A 370 -7.68 33.70 -15.65
C ASP A 370 -7.44 33.13 -17.06
N GLY A 371 -7.72 31.83 -17.28
CA GLY A 371 -7.55 31.10 -18.54
C GLY A 371 -8.44 29.87 -18.58
N ASP A 372 -7.91 28.72 -18.99
CA ASP A 372 -8.60 27.44 -18.82
C ASP A 372 -8.18 26.77 -17.51
N LEU A 373 -9.14 26.34 -16.71
CA LEU A 373 -8.94 25.49 -15.53
C LEU A 373 -9.81 24.24 -15.63
N TYR A 374 -9.17 23.08 -15.50
CA TYR A 374 -9.86 21.79 -15.42
C TYR A 374 -9.59 21.17 -14.06
N VAL A 375 -10.64 20.91 -13.30
CA VAL A 375 -10.54 20.30 -11.97
C VAL A 375 -11.42 19.06 -11.86
N ALA A 376 -10.93 18.03 -11.18
CA ALA A 376 -11.79 17.01 -10.60
C ALA A 376 -12.22 17.48 -9.21
N ALA A 377 -13.52 17.52 -8.96
CA ALA A 377 -14.11 17.79 -7.67
C ALA A 377 -14.58 16.46 -7.05
N PHE A 378 -14.25 16.27 -5.77
CA PHE A 378 -14.64 15.13 -4.97
C PHE A 378 -15.40 15.64 -3.74
N LEU A 379 -16.67 15.29 -3.63
CA LEU A 379 -17.47 15.58 -2.44
C LEU A 379 -17.34 14.42 -1.45
N ILE A 380 -16.83 14.71 -0.25
CA ILE A 380 -16.55 13.70 0.78
C ILE A 380 -17.33 14.03 2.04
N ARG A 381 -18.16 13.08 2.50
CA ARG A 381 -18.95 13.27 3.71
C ARG A 381 -18.08 13.35 4.96
N VAL A 382 -18.32 14.37 5.79
CA VAL A 382 -17.63 14.52 7.08
C VAL A 382 -18.14 13.44 8.04
N VAL A 383 -17.25 12.52 8.43
CA VAL A 383 -17.55 11.47 9.41
C VAL A 383 -17.28 12.05 10.81
N ASP A 384 -18.36 12.31 11.55
CA ASP A 384 -18.31 12.92 12.86
C ASP A 384 -17.75 11.90 13.89
N GLU A 385 -16.45 11.96 14.21
CA GLU A 385 -15.83 11.14 15.28
C GLU A 385 -16.40 11.47 16.70
N ARG A 386 -17.38 12.37 16.81
CA ARG A 386 -17.93 12.91 18.08
C ARG A 386 -19.38 12.50 18.41
N LYS A 387 -19.90 11.42 17.80
CA LYS A 387 -21.24 10.87 18.15
C LYS A 387 -21.25 9.37 18.47
N PHE A 388 -20.22 8.88 19.16
CA PHE A 388 -20.25 7.57 19.80
C PHE A 388 -19.75 7.68 21.24
N ASP A 389 -20.60 8.24 22.10
CA ASP A 389 -20.49 8.11 23.57
C ASP A 389 -20.66 6.65 24.02
#